data_AF-A0A935K8K6-F1
#
_entry.id   AF-A0A935K8K6-F1
#
_cell.length_a   1.000
_cell.length_b   1.000
_cell.length_c   1.000
_cell.angle_alpha   90.00
_cell.angle_beta   90.00
_cell.angle_gamma   90.00
#
_symmetry.space_group_name_H-M   'P 1'
#
loop_
_entity.id
_entity.type
_entity.pdbx_description
1 polymer ?
#
loop_
_entity_poly.entity_id
_entity_poly.type
_entity_poly.pdbx_seq_one_letter_code
_entity_poly.pdbx_strand_id
1 'polypeptide(L)'
;MSINAIRFSDIPRTSRLFADYLYDFGKVSKFYQPEGLNLDSLITRAEKVLSQTFSRDAVADVLMDENRLAGAGEKTFANIEKLRRSDSVVIITGQQAGLFTGPLYTVFKALTAIKLAAYLCDKGINAVPMFWIASEDHDFEEVNHTYIVNREGRLSEITYDAGEAADGRPVGNIPLDDEILKNIEQMILSLPESEFMPKLVEDLQESYKPGNSFASSFGNLMMRWLSRFGVVLINPLDDRLKEIAGEIYSRAMTRLPEFSDHLVKASAELEASGYHAQVFTNPEAVPLFMIDEGKRTAMTFRSDGRFHLKGSDRSFEAKEVIDTVSRCPACFSPNVTLRPIVQDFLLPTLAYIGGPSEIAYFAQIRSNYSLLDRIEPAVFPRASFTLMEKRMAKSLNKFNLQLKDLFGGQEEVAKIVVERGLDQNIANQFDETERIFDEQIEKLKMSLTSVDPTLAEALKGGREKILYQLHNLRTRFINNRSKRDETTGQQLDKLISALYPNKNLQEREINMLYFLSRYGYDLIDRIYDEIDLNAHDHKLLYL
;
A
#
# COMPACT_ATOMS: atom_id res chain seq x y z
N MET A 1 -9.90 18.24 -21.15
CA MET A 1 -8.51 17.85 -20.80
C MET A 1 -8.63 16.70 -19.81
N SER A 2 -8.09 15.52 -20.12
CA SER A 2 -8.11 14.41 -19.16
C SER A 2 -7.25 14.81 -17.97
N ILE A 3 -7.83 14.75 -16.78
CA ILE A 3 -7.07 14.88 -15.55
C ILE A 3 -6.19 13.62 -15.47
N ASN A 4 -4.87 13.77 -15.58
CA ASN A 4 -3.93 12.64 -15.55
C ASN A 4 -3.46 12.30 -14.13
N ALA A 5 -3.91 13.03 -13.10
CA ALA A 5 -3.57 12.78 -11.71
C ALA A 5 -4.67 13.25 -10.75
N ILE A 6 -4.83 12.55 -9.62
CA ILE A 6 -5.80 12.86 -8.57
C ILE A 6 -5.02 13.10 -7.28
N ARG A 7 -5.32 14.19 -6.59
CA ARG A 7 -4.71 14.45 -5.28
C ARG A 7 -5.20 13.41 -4.29
N PHE A 8 -4.32 12.90 -3.44
CA PHE A 8 -4.68 11.95 -2.40
C PHE A 8 -5.75 12.51 -1.45
N SER A 9 -5.80 13.84 -1.24
CA SER A 9 -6.86 14.50 -0.47
C SER A 9 -8.28 14.28 -1.02
N ASP A 10 -8.39 13.97 -2.31
CA ASP A 10 -9.66 13.75 -3.00
C ASP A 10 -10.04 12.26 -3.04
N ILE A 11 -9.14 11.38 -2.57
CA ILE A 11 -9.33 9.93 -2.49
C ILE A 11 -9.90 9.58 -1.11
N PRO A 12 -11.02 8.84 -1.03
CA PRO A 12 -11.60 8.45 0.26
C PRO A 12 -10.60 7.65 1.10
N ARG A 13 -10.73 7.77 2.44
CA ARG A 13 -9.90 7.07 3.44
C ARG A 13 -8.41 7.44 3.42
N THR A 14 -7.97 8.38 2.59
CA THR A 14 -6.66 9.01 2.76
C THR A 14 -6.60 9.65 4.15
N SER A 15 -5.59 9.28 4.94
CA SER A 15 -5.41 9.85 6.27
C SER A 15 -4.99 11.31 6.16
N ARG A 16 -5.48 12.14 7.09
CA ARG A 16 -5.08 13.55 7.16
C ARG A 16 -3.57 13.71 7.31
N LEU A 17 -2.93 12.81 8.07
CA LEU A 17 -1.48 12.79 8.27
C LEU A 17 -0.75 12.61 6.92
N PHE A 18 -1.16 11.65 6.10
CA PHE A 18 -0.55 11.43 4.80
C PHE A 18 -0.83 12.57 3.81
N ALA A 19 -2.04 13.14 3.84
CA ALA A 19 -2.36 14.32 3.02
C ALA A 19 -1.51 15.54 3.40
N ASP A 20 -1.40 15.87 4.70
CA ASP A 20 -0.55 16.96 5.17
C ASP A 20 0.94 16.65 4.89
N TYR A 21 1.37 15.40 5.03
CA TYR A 21 2.74 14.99 4.66
C TYR A 21 3.07 15.29 3.19
N LEU A 22 2.14 15.04 2.26
CA LEU A 22 2.35 15.33 0.84
C LEU A 22 2.21 16.81 0.46
N TYR A 23 1.26 17.53 1.06
CA TYR A 23 0.83 18.84 0.56
C TYR A 23 1.08 20.01 1.52
N ASP A 24 1.39 19.74 2.79
CA ASP A 24 1.60 20.74 3.83
C ASP A 24 2.62 20.22 4.88
N PHE A 25 3.80 19.83 4.39
CA PHE A 25 4.83 19.16 5.19
C PHE A 25 5.22 19.96 6.45
N GLY A 26 5.10 21.29 6.41
CA GLY A 26 5.34 22.15 7.57
C GLY A 26 4.55 21.74 8.82
N LYS A 27 3.28 21.31 8.66
CA LYS A 27 2.43 20.85 9.77
C LYS A 27 2.93 19.57 10.44
N VAL A 28 3.57 18.69 9.68
CA VAL A 28 4.01 17.36 10.15
C VAL A 28 5.52 17.27 10.36
N SER A 29 6.27 18.33 10.05
CA SER A 29 7.74 18.38 10.11
C SER A 29 8.35 17.96 11.45
N LYS A 30 7.64 18.09 12.56
CA LYS A 30 8.09 17.59 13.88
C LYS A 30 8.12 16.06 13.97
N PHE A 31 7.30 15.36 13.18
CA PHE A 31 7.19 13.90 13.19
C PHE A 31 8.14 13.23 12.19
N TYR A 32 8.66 13.98 11.22
CA TYR A 32 9.50 13.47 10.14
C TYR A 32 10.82 14.23 10.03
N GLN A 33 11.79 13.68 9.31
CA GLN A 33 12.99 14.43 8.96
C GLN A 33 12.65 15.51 7.92
N PRO A 34 13.11 16.76 8.09
CA PRO A 34 12.73 17.90 7.24
C PRO A 34 13.09 17.72 5.76
N GLU A 35 13.97 16.77 5.45
CA GLU A 35 14.42 16.38 4.12
C GLU A 35 13.41 15.51 3.33
N GLY A 36 12.32 15.04 3.96
CA GLY A 36 11.55 13.85 3.53
C GLY A 36 11.11 13.75 2.07
N LEU A 37 10.78 14.86 1.40
CA LEU A 37 10.34 14.86 0.00
C LEU A 37 11.33 15.51 -0.98
N ASN A 38 12.40 16.13 -0.49
CA ASN A 38 13.34 16.86 -1.35
C ASN A 38 14.46 15.95 -1.83
N LEU A 39 14.47 15.61 -3.13
CA LEU A 39 15.49 14.76 -3.73
C LEU A 39 16.93 15.28 -3.55
N ASP A 40 17.14 16.59 -3.63
CA ASP A 40 18.49 17.18 -3.49
C ASP A 40 19.03 17.01 -2.07
N SER A 41 18.15 16.97 -1.08
CA SER A 41 18.54 16.77 0.32
C SER A 41 19.05 15.36 0.60
N LEU A 42 18.69 14.37 -0.25
CA LEU A 42 19.18 13.00 -0.13
C LEU A 42 20.69 12.89 -0.41
N ILE A 43 21.22 13.76 -1.28
CA ILE A 43 22.65 13.78 -1.62
C ILE A 43 23.46 14.12 -0.37
N THR A 44 23.11 15.21 0.33
CA THR A 44 23.77 15.60 1.58
C THR A 44 23.53 14.59 2.71
N ARG A 45 22.36 13.93 2.73
CA ARG A 45 22.04 12.92 3.74
C ARG A 45 22.88 11.66 3.61
N ALA A 46 23.31 11.29 2.39
CA ALA A 46 24.13 10.11 2.15
C ALA A 46 25.38 10.10 3.05
N GLU A 47 26.07 11.24 3.20
CA GLU A 47 27.25 11.37 4.06
C GLU A 47 26.96 10.99 5.52
N LYS A 48 25.80 11.42 6.03
CA LYS A 48 25.37 11.14 7.40
C LYS A 48 25.09 9.64 7.61
N VAL A 49 24.45 8.99 6.64
CA VAL A 49 24.17 7.54 6.69
C VAL A 49 25.48 6.74 6.60
N LEU A 50 26.38 7.15 5.70
CA LEU A 50 27.67 6.50 5.48
C LEU A 50 28.64 6.66 6.66
N SER A 51 28.41 7.61 7.57
CA SER A 51 29.21 7.73 8.79
C SER A 51 28.90 6.64 9.83
N GLN A 52 27.86 5.83 9.63
CA GLN A 52 27.55 4.70 10.50
C GLN A 52 28.31 3.44 10.08
N THR A 53 28.53 2.54 11.03
CA THR A 53 29.17 1.24 10.79
C THR A 53 28.14 0.19 10.40
N PHE A 54 28.51 -0.68 9.47
CA PHE A 54 27.66 -1.76 8.94
C PHE A 54 28.49 -3.01 8.65
N SER A 55 27.91 -4.19 8.86
CA SER A 55 28.51 -5.48 8.49
C SER A 55 28.33 -5.78 6.99
N ARG A 56 28.80 -4.87 6.12
CA ARG A 56 28.51 -4.87 4.68
C ARG A 56 28.84 -6.19 4.00
N ASP A 57 30.01 -6.75 4.29
CA ASP A 57 30.45 -7.99 3.65
C ASP A 57 29.58 -9.19 4.06
N ALA A 58 29.31 -9.33 5.36
CA ALA A 58 28.48 -10.41 5.87
C ALA A 58 27.05 -10.32 5.31
N VAL A 59 26.47 -9.12 5.27
CA VAL A 59 25.13 -8.93 4.67
C VAL A 59 25.17 -9.21 3.16
N ALA A 60 26.17 -8.73 2.43
CA ALA A 60 26.30 -8.96 0.99
C ALA A 60 26.48 -10.46 0.65
N ASP A 61 27.20 -11.22 1.48
CA ASP A 61 27.33 -12.68 1.32
C ASP A 61 25.97 -13.39 1.40
N VAL A 62 25.14 -13.02 2.39
CA VAL A 62 23.79 -13.59 2.52
C VAL A 62 22.93 -13.21 1.32
N LEU A 63 22.92 -11.93 0.94
CA LEU A 63 22.14 -11.45 -0.19
C LEU A 63 22.56 -12.12 -1.51
N MET A 64 23.86 -12.41 -1.70
CA MET A 64 24.36 -13.11 -2.87
C MET A 64 23.74 -14.52 -2.98
N ASP A 65 23.67 -15.25 -1.88
CA ASP A 65 23.08 -16.59 -1.86
C ASP A 65 21.56 -16.55 -2.05
N GLU A 66 20.85 -15.67 -1.34
CA GLU A 66 19.40 -15.51 -1.46
C GLU A 66 18.98 -15.16 -2.89
N ASN A 67 19.65 -14.19 -3.51
CA ASN A 67 19.32 -13.74 -4.85
C ASN A 67 19.73 -14.77 -5.92
N ARG A 68 20.78 -15.56 -5.69
CA ARG A 68 21.13 -16.69 -6.56
C ARG A 68 20.04 -17.76 -6.55
N LEU A 69 19.53 -18.11 -5.37
CA LEU A 69 18.41 -19.05 -5.23
C LEU A 69 17.13 -18.50 -5.87
N ALA A 70 16.91 -17.19 -5.79
CA ALA A 70 15.77 -16.52 -6.41
C ALA A 70 15.87 -16.38 -7.95
N GLY A 71 16.97 -16.81 -8.57
CA GLY A 71 17.17 -16.69 -10.02
C GLY A 71 17.53 -15.28 -10.49
N ALA A 72 18.18 -14.48 -9.64
CA ALA A 72 18.64 -13.14 -10.00
C ALA A 72 19.72 -13.15 -11.10
N GLY A 73 19.85 -12.02 -11.79
CA GLY A 73 20.76 -11.82 -12.91
C GLY A 73 21.96 -10.94 -12.55
N GLU A 74 22.83 -10.73 -13.55
CA GLU A 74 24.12 -10.06 -13.36
C GLU A 74 24.02 -8.66 -12.76
N LYS A 75 22.99 -7.87 -13.12
CA LYS A 75 22.78 -6.53 -12.57
C LYS A 75 22.49 -6.55 -11.07
N THR A 76 21.71 -7.53 -10.59
CA THR A 76 21.43 -7.71 -9.16
C THR A 76 22.71 -8.10 -8.42
N PHE A 77 23.49 -9.04 -8.96
CA PHE A 77 24.78 -9.42 -8.36
C PHE A 77 25.79 -8.26 -8.34
N ALA A 78 25.86 -7.46 -9.40
CA ALA A 78 26.70 -6.26 -9.43
C ALA A 78 26.28 -5.22 -8.37
N ASN A 79 24.98 -5.09 -8.09
CA ASN A 79 24.48 -4.23 -7.03
C ASN A 79 24.77 -4.79 -5.62
N ILE A 80 24.79 -6.12 -5.45
CA ILE A 80 25.23 -6.76 -4.20
C ILE A 80 26.72 -6.50 -3.98
N GLU A 81 27.56 -6.62 -5.01
CA GLU A 81 28.99 -6.27 -4.89
C GLU A 81 29.20 -4.78 -4.62
N LYS A 82 28.37 -3.92 -5.22
CA LYS A 82 28.38 -2.48 -4.92
C LYS A 82 28.09 -2.20 -3.45
N LEU A 83 27.20 -2.95 -2.79
CA LEU A 83 26.85 -2.78 -1.37
C LEU A 83 28.07 -2.90 -0.44
N ARG A 84 29.05 -3.74 -0.79
CA ARG A 84 30.28 -3.93 -0.01
C ARG A 84 31.11 -2.66 0.12
N ARG A 85 31.02 -1.77 -0.87
CA ARG A 85 31.79 -0.52 -0.88
C ARG A 85 31.33 0.40 0.24
N SER A 86 32.28 1.06 0.90
CA SER A 86 32.02 1.97 2.01
C SER A 86 31.24 3.22 1.61
N ASP A 87 31.22 3.57 0.32
CA ASP A 87 30.54 4.74 -0.25
C ASP A 87 29.13 4.43 -0.78
N SER A 88 28.63 3.21 -0.57
CA SER A 88 27.32 2.79 -1.07
C SER A 88 26.20 2.94 -0.04
N VAL A 89 25.06 3.45 -0.50
CA VAL A 89 23.80 3.57 0.25
C VAL A 89 22.72 2.67 -0.35
N VAL A 90 21.65 2.46 0.41
CA VAL A 90 20.51 1.62 0.02
C VAL A 90 19.25 2.47 -0.13
N ILE A 91 18.48 2.19 -1.19
CA ILE A 91 17.09 2.63 -1.33
C ILE A 91 16.23 1.39 -1.19
N ILE A 92 15.39 1.35 -0.16
CA ILE A 92 14.66 0.14 0.19
C ILE A 92 13.16 0.37 0.19
N THR A 93 12.44 -0.67 -0.16
CA THR A 93 11.01 -0.79 0.05
C THR A 93 10.71 -2.21 0.53
N GLY A 94 9.47 -2.49 0.89
CA GLY A 94 9.08 -3.84 1.24
C GLY A 94 7.59 -4.07 1.14
N GLN A 95 7.24 -5.35 1.11
CA GLN A 95 5.87 -5.84 1.22
C GLN A 95 5.87 -7.28 1.72
N GLN A 96 4.77 -7.71 2.33
CA GLN A 96 4.55 -9.12 2.63
C GLN A 96 4.54 -9.96 1.34
N ALA A 97 4.83 -11.25 1.49
CA ALA A 97 4.90 -12.21 0.39
C ALA A 97 3.49 -12.66 -0.08
N GLY A 98 2.74 -11.75 -0.68
CA GLY A 98 1.40 -12.02 -1.22
C GLY A 98 1.40 -13.10 -2.31
N LEU A 99 0.36 -13.92 -2.36
CA LEU A 99 0.16 -14.93 -3.40
C LEU A 99 0.26 -14.28 -4.79
N PHE A 100 1.09 -14.87 -5.65
CA PHE A 100 1.39 -14.35 -6.99
C PHE A 100 1.84 -12.87 -7.01
N THR A 101 2.69 -12.47 -6.07
CA THR A 101 3.18 -11.09 -5.81
C THR A 101 2.20 -10.15 -5.10
N GLY A 102 0.95 -10.59 -4.90
CA GLY A 102 -0.09 -9.77 -4.31
C GLY A 102 -0.49 -8.57 -5.19
N PRO A 103 -0.91 -7.45 -4.58
CA PRO A 103 -1.47 -6.33 -5.32
C PRO A 103 -0.42 -5.54 -6.11
N LEU A 104 -0.86 -4.85 -7.16
CA LEU A 104 -0.07 -4.00 -8.05
C LEU A 104 0.93 -3.08 -7.34
N TYR A 105 0.56 -2.49 -6.21
CA TYR A 105 1.45 -1.55 -5.51
C TYR A 105 2.77 -2.20 -5.08
N THR A 106 2.84 -3.53 -4.95
CA THR A 106 4.08 -4.27 -4.66
C THR A 106 5.13 -3.98 -5.73
N VAL A 107 4.73 -4.04 -7.01
CA VAL A 107 5.60 -3.74 -8.13
C VAL A 107 5.89 -2.24 -8.22
N PHE A 108 4.90 -1.38 -7.96
CA PHE A 108 5.10 0.08 -7.98
C PHE A 108 6.11 0.54 -6.92
N LYS A 109 6.06 -0.04 -5.73
CA LYS A 109 7.06 0.15 -4.67
C LYS A 109 8.46 -0.19 -5.15
N ALA A 110 8.63 -1.41 -5.68
CA ALA A 110 9.92 -1.89 -6.16
C ALA A 110 10.48 -0.99 -7.27
N LEU A 111 9.66 -0.66 -8.28
CA LEU A 111 10.06 0.22 -9.38
C LEU A 111 10.39 1.64 -8.90
N THR A 112 9.69 2.16 -7.88
CA THR A 112 10.01 3.47 -7.30
C THR A 112 11.38 3.45 -6.61
N ALA A 113 11.70 2.40 -5.85
CA ALA A 113 13.02 2.23 -5.23
C ALA A 113 14.13 2.12 -6.29
N ILE A 114 13.89 1.35 -7.35
CA ILE A 114 14.80 1.26 -8.51
C ILE A 114 15.01 2.63 -9.17
N LYS A 115 13.92 3.37 -9.42
CA LYS A 115 13.99 4.69 -10.08
C LYS A 115 14.77 5.69 -9.25
N LEU A 116 14.55 5.72 -7.94
CA LEU A 116 15.28 6.60 -7.03
C LEU A 116 16.77 6.21 -6.93
N ALA A 117 17.09 4.91 -6.86
CA ALA A 117 18.48 4.46 -6.88
C ALA A 117 19.21 4.84 -8.17
N ALA A 118 18.55 4.70 -9.33
CA ALA A 118 19.09 5.13 -10.62
C ALA A 118 19.34 6.65 -10.65
N TYR A 119 18.36 7.45 -10.22
CA TYR A 119 18.50 8.91 -10.12
C TYR A 119 19.71 9.32 -9.26
N LEU A 120 19.90 8.67 -8.11
CA LEU A 120 21.03 8.97 -7.22
C LEU A 120 22.38 8.54 -7.82
N CYS A 121 22.43 7.41 -8.53
CA CYS A 121 23.62 7.00 -9.28
C CYS A 121 24.02 8.03 -10.34
N ASP A 122 23.05 8.59 -11.07
CA ASP A 122 23.29 9.65 -12.05
C ASP A 122 23.80 10.95 -11.41
N LYS A 123 23.53 11.15 -10.11
CA LYS A 123 24.06 12.24 -9.28
C LYS A 123 25.39 11.90 -8.60
N GLY A 124 25.98 10.75 -8.89
CA GLY A 124 27.27 10.32 -8.35
C GLY A 124 27.21 9.64 -6.98
N ILE A 125 26.02 9.28 -6.49
CA ILE A 125 25.84 8.54 -5.25
C ILE A 125 25.65 7.05 -5.56
N ASN A 126 26.51 6.18 -5.04
CA ASN A 126 26.36 4.74 -5.22
C ASN A 126 25.13 4.23 -4.46
N ALA A 127 24.00 4.09 -5.15
CA ALA A 127 22.76 3.60 -4.57
C ALA A 127 22.42 2.18 -5.04
N VAL A 128 21.98 1.34 -4.12
CA VAL A 128 21.52 -0.03 -4.38
C VAL A 128 20.01 -0.13 -4.08
N PRO A 129 19.18 -0.48 -5.09
CA PRO A 129 17.75 -0.70 -4.86
C PRO A 129 17.49 -2.06 -4.23
N MET A 130 16.74 -2.08 -3.15
CA MET A 130 16.42 -3.29 -2.39
C MET A 130 14.93 -3.47 -2.16
N PHE A 131 14.50 -4.72 -2.11
CA PHE A 131 13.14 -5.12 -1.76
C PHE A 131 13.15 -6.09 -0.58
N TRP A 132 12.61 -5.63 0.55
CA TRP A 132 12.42 -6.40 1.77
C TRP A 132 11.15 -7.24 1.68
N ILE A 133 11.32 -8.56 1.60
CA ILE A 133 10.21 -9.50 1.69
C ILE A 133 9.82 -9.58 3.16
N ALA A 134 8.66 -9.05 3.55
CA ALA A 134 8.19 -9.08 4.94
C ALA A 134 7.65 -10.48 5.31
N SER A 135 8.53 -11.47 5.22
CA SER A 135 8.29 -12.90 5.34
C SER A 135 8.18 -13.39 6.79
N GLU A 136 8.67 -12.60 7.75
CA GLU A 136 8.55 -12.86 9.17
C GLU A 136 7.13 -12.63 9.71
N ASP A 137 6.26 -11.96 8.96
CA ASP A 137 4.88 -11.75 9.40
C ASP A 137 4.11 -13.07 9.51
N HIS A 138 3.10 -13.17 10.38
CA HIS A 138 2.29 -14.37 10.53
C HIS A 138 0.82 -14.16 10.13
N ASP A 139 0.48 -12.98 9.60
CA ASP A 139 -0.85 -12.70 9.05
C ASP A 139 -1.01 -13.36 7.68
N PHE A 140 -1.29 -14.66 7.69
CA PHE A 140 -1.44 -15.45 6.46
C PHE A 140 -2.70 -15.07 5.67
N GLU A 141 -3.79 -14.71 6.35
CA GLU A 141 -5.05 -14.33 5.71
C GLU A 141 -4.91 -13.06 4.87
N GLU A 142 -4.01 -12.15 5.23
CA GLU A 142 -3.72 -10.95 4.42
C GLU A 142 -3.03 -11.29 3.07
N VAL A 143 -2.33 -12.42 2.98
CA VAL A 143 -1.41 -12.72 1.85
C VAL A 143 -1.79 -13.95 1.05
N ASN A 144 -2.69 -14.80 1.54
CA ASN A 144 -3.02 -16.08 0.94
C ASN A 144 -3.91 -15.97 -0.31
N HIS A 145 -4.30 -14.76 -0.72
CA HIS A 145 -5.21 -14.54 -1.83
C HIS A 145 -4.73 -13.41 -2.75
N THR A 146 -5.34 -13.36 -3.92
CA THR A 146 -5.16 -12.24 -4.86
C THR A 146 -6.40 -12.04 -5.71
N TYR A 147 -6.63 -10.79 -6.13
CA TYR A 147 -7.74 -10.45 -7.01
C TYR A 147 -7.27 -10.16 -8.44
N ILE A 148 -8.06 -10.61 -9.42
CA ILE A 148 -7.91 -10.29 -10.84
C ILE A 148 -9.25 -9.93 -11.44
N VAL A 149 -9.22 -9.26 -12.60
CA VAL A 149 -10.43 -9.07 -13.41
C VAL A 149 -10.51 -10.23 -14.41
N ASN A 150 -11.53 -11.05 -14.27
CA ASN A 150 -11.70 -12.25 -15.10
C ASN A 150 -12.16 -11.91 -16.53
N ARG A 151 -12.33 -12.94 -17.37
CA ARG A 151 -12.78 -12.81 -18.76
C ARG A 151 -14.12 -12.09 -18.91
N GLU A 152 -15.03 -12.25 -17.95
CA GLU A 152 -16.33 -11.58 -17.93
C GLU A 152 -16.24 -10.10 -17.51
N GLY A 153 -15.08 -9.65 -17.02
CA GLY A 153 -14.86 -8.30 -16.51
C GLY A 153 -15.26 -8.12 -15.05
N ARG A 154 -15.37 -9.21 -14.29
CA ARG A 154 -15.71 -9.19 -12.86
C ARG A 154 -14.47 -9.45 -12.02
N LEU A 155 -14.50 -8.95 -10.79
CA LEU A 155 -13.47 -9.28 -9.81
C LEU A 155 -13.56 -10.77 -9.45
N SER A 156 -12.44 -11.47 -9.51
CA SER A 156 -12.29 -12.86 -9.12
C SER A 156 -11.17 -12.98 -8.12
N GLU A 157 -11.43 -13.68 -7.03
CA GLU A 157 -10.45 -14.00 -5.99
C GLU A 157 -9.87 -15.39 -6.26
N ILE A 158 -8.56 -15.53 -6.06
CA ILE A 158 -7.88 -16.82 -6.02
C ILE A 158 -7.20 -16.91 -4.68
N THR A 159 -7.53 -17.96 -3.92
CA THR A 159 -7.10 -18.14 -2.53
C THR A 159 -6.40 -19.47 -2.39
N TYR A 160 -5.21 -19.44 -1.80
CA TYR A 160 -4.47 -20.63 -1.41
C TYR A 160 -4.83 -20.99 0.04
N ASP A 161 -5.18 -22.24 0.27
CA ASP A 161 -5.45 -22.78 1.60
C ASP A 161 -4.24 -23.61 2.07
N ALA A 162 -3.59 -23.16 3.14
CA ALA A 162 -2.45 -23.86 3.74
C ALA A 162 -2.86 -24.85 4.84
N GLY A 163 -4.14 -24.92 5.19
CA GLY A 163 -4.62 -25.68 6.34
C GLY A 163 -3.85 -25.37 7.62
N GLU A 164 -3.50 -26.40 8.38
CA GLU A 164 -2.76 -26.28 9.64
C GLU A 164 -1.31 -25.78 9.46
N ALA A 165 -0.75 -25.80 8.24
CA ALA A 165 0.62 -25.35 8.00
C ALA A 165 0.78 -23.83 8.20
N ALA A 166 -0.30 -23.06 8.15
CA ALA A 166 -0.29 -21.62 8.39
C ALA A 166 -0.46 -21.22 9.87
N ASP A 167 -0.83 -22.14 10.77
CA ASP A 167 -1.22 -21.80 12.15
C ASP A 167 -0.07 -21.12 12.93
N GLY A 168 -0.14 -19.79 13.01
CA GLY A 168 0.80 -18.91 13.72
C GLY A 168 2.22 -18.88 13.15
N ARG A 169 2.49 -19.55 12.03
CA ARG A 169 3.83 -19.60 11.44
C ARG A 169 4.15 -18.31 10.68
N PRO A 170 5.43 -17.89 10.63
CA PRO A 170 5.85 -16.88 9.69
C PRO A 170 5.49 -17.27 8.25
N VAL A 171 4.80 -16.38 7.54
CA VAL A 171 4.32 -16.54 6.16
C VAL A 171 5.40 -17.09 5.26
N GLY A 172 6.63 -16.57 5.37
CA GLY A 172 7.71 -16.99 4.50
C GLY A 172 8.17 -18.44 4.66
N ASN A 173 7.84 -19.08 5.77
CA ASN A 173 8.16 -20.48 6.06
C ASN A 173 6.99 -21.43 5.75
N ILE A 174 5.84 -20.93 5.32
CA ILE A 174 4.71 -21.78 4.93
C ILE A 174 5.09 -22.51 3.64
N PRO A 175 5.18 -23.86 3.66
CA PRO A 175 5.45 -24.64 2.48
C PRO A 175 4.21 -24.68 1.57
N LEU A 176 4.45 -24.63 0.27
CA LEU A 176 3.44 -24.85 -0.75
C LEU A 176 3.26 -26.36 -0.96
N ASP A 177 2.02 -26.83 -1.03
CA ASP A 177 1.66 -28.18 -1.42
C ASP A 177 1.04 -28.20 -2.82
N ASP A 178 0.44 -29.32 -3.23
CA ASP A 178 -0.17 -29.48 -4.54
C ASP A 178 -1.37 -28.54 -4.81
N GLU A 179 -1.95 -27.91 -3.78
CA GLU A 179 -3.03 -26.92 -3.94
C GLU A 179 -2.57 -25.74 -4.81
N ILE A 180 -1.28 -25.38 -4.75
CA ILE A 180 -0.74 -24.27 -5.56
C ILE A 180 -0.91 -24.53 -7.06
N LEU A 181 -0.87 -25.79 -7.50
CA LEU A 181 -1.05 -26.16 -8.90
C LEU A 181 -2.49 -25.88 -9.34
N LYS A 182 -3.47 -26.11 -8.47
CA LYS A 182 -4.87 -25.77 -8.72
C LYS A 182 -5.08 -24.26 -8.75
N ASN A 183 -4.43 -23.51 -7.85
CA ASN A 183 -4.49 -22.04 -7.88
C ASN A 183 -3.89 -21.47 -9.17
N ILE A 184 -2.80 -22.06 -9.67
CA ILE A 184 -2.21 -21.69 -10.97
C ILE A 184 -3.20 -21.99 -12.10
N GLU A 185 -3.84 -23.16 -12.12
CA GLU A 185 -4.86 -23.48 -13.12
C GLU A 185 -6.04 -22.50 -13.08
N GLN A 186 -6.55 -22.18 -11.89
CA GLN A 186 -7.61 -21.18 -11.70
C GLN A 186 -7.19 -19.80 -12.21
N MET A 187 -5.95 -19.37 -11.95
CA MET A 187 -5.38 -18.14 -12.48
C MET A 187 -5.42 -18.13 -14.01
N ILE A 188 -4.90 -19.19 -14.64
CA ILE A 188 -4.81 -19.29 -16.10
C ILE A 188 -6.19 -19.26 -16.76
N LEU A 189 -7.16 -19.99 -16.21
CA LEU A 189 -8.53 -20.03 -16.73
C LEU A 189 -9.24 -18.67 -16.59
N SER A 190 -8.94 -17.93 -15.53
CA SER A 190 -9.56 -16.63 -15.23
C SER A 190 -8.98 -15.49 -16.06
N LEU A 191 -7.70 -15.58 -16.45
CA LEU A 191 -7.03 -14.56 -17.25
C LEU A 191 -7.52 -14.56 -18.71
N PRO A 192 -7.51 -13.39 -19.38
CA PRO A 192 -7.84 -13.29 -20.81
C PRO A 192 -6.79 -13.99 -21.68
N GLU A 193 -7.24 -14.58 -22.78
CA GLU A 193 -6.35 -15.18 -23.78
C GLU A 193 -5.58 -14.10 -24.53
N SER A 194 -4.27 -14.34 -24.72
CA SER A 194 -3.38 -13.45 -25.46
C SER A 194 -2.10 -14.18 -25.89
N GLU A 195 -1.29 -13.52 -26.71
CA GLU A 195 0.05 -13.98 -27.07
C GLU A 195 1.05 -14.01 -25.89
N PHE A 196 0.74 -13.33 -24.77
CA PHE A 196 1.61 -13.24 -23.60
C PHE A 196 1.41 -14.40 -22.61
N MET A 197 0.29 -15.12 -22.72
CA MET A 197 -0.06 -16.20 -21.80
C MET A 197 1.00 -17.31 -21.71
N PRO A 198 1.62 -17.81 -22.79
CA PRO A 198 2.60 -18.89 -22.68
C PRO A 198 3.76 -18.58 -21.73
N LYS A 199 4.32 -17.36 -21.80
CA LYS A 199 5.42 -16.94 -20.93
C LYS A 199 4.96 -16.74 -19.48
N LEU A 200 3.77 -16.16 -19.29
CA LEU A 200 3.19 -15.97 -17.97
C LEU A 200 2.94 -17.32 -17.25
N VAL A 201 2.45 -18.32 -17.98
CA VAL A 201 2.23 -19.68 -17.47
C VAL A 201 3.56 -20.30 -17.05
N GLU A 202 4.59 -20.22 -17.90
CA GLU A 202 5.94 -20.70 -17.58
C GLU A 202 6.48 -20.03 -16.30
N ASP A 203 6.39 -18.70 -16.21
CA ASP A 203 6.88 -17.98 -15.03
C ASP A 203 6.15 -18.40 -13.75
N LEU A 204 4.82 -18.60 -13.79
CA LEU A 204 4.05 -19.08 -12.65
C LEU A 204 4.48 -20.49 -12.23
N GLN A 205 4.51 -21.43 -13.17
CA GLN A 205 4.85 -22.84 -12.90
C GLN A 205 6.31 -23.01 -12.45
N GLU A 206 7.21 -22.16 -12.92
CA GLU A 206 8.60 -22.21 -12.49
C GLU A 206 8.83 -21.56 -11.12
N SER A 207 8.02 -20.56 -10.75
CA SER A 207 8.19 -19.82 -9.49
C SER A 207 7.46 -20.48 -8.32
N TYR A 208 6.26 -21.02 -8.56
CA TYR A 208 5.38 -21.61 -7.56
C TYR A 208 5.31 -23.12 -7.75
N LYS A 209 5.95 -23.88 -6.85
CA LYS A 209 6.04 -25.34 -6.90
C LYS A 209 5.78 -25.95 -5.52
N PRO A 210 5.16 -27.14 -5.44
CA PRO A 210 5.13 -27.90 -4.20
C PRO A 210 6.54 -28.07 -3.62
N GLY A 211 6.68 -27.88 -2.30
CA GLY A 211 7.94 -27.93 -1.57
C GLY A 211 8.69 -26.59 -1.48
N ASN A 212 8.40 -25.60 -2.33
CA ASN A 212 8.88 -24.24 -2.12
C ASN A 212 8.12 -23.59 -0.96
N SER A 213 8.69 -22.54 -0.37
CA SER A 213 7.96 -21.69 0.57
C SER A 213 7.24 -20.52 -0.12
N PHE A 214 6.28 -19.91 0.57
CA PHE A 214 5.61 -18.67 0.11
C PHE A 214 6.61 -17.56 -0.23
N ALA A 215 7.59 -17.28 0.65
CA ALA A 215 8.57 -16.23 0.42
C ALA A 215 9.50 -16.54 -0.76
N SER A 216 9.98 -17.79 -0.89
CA SER A 216 10.83 -18.18 -2.01
C SER A 216 10.09 -18.08 -3.35
N SER A 217 8.82 -18.51 -3.40
CA SER A 217 8.02 -18.47 -4.64
C SER A 217 7.67 -17.03 -5.05
N PHE A 218 7.35 -16.18 -4.08
CA PHE A 218 7.21 -14.74 -4.27
C PHE A 218 8.50 -14.12 -4.84
N GLY A 219 9.64 -14.42 -4.22
CA GLY A 219 10.94 -13.91 -4.63
C GLY A 219 11.34 -14.33 -6.05
N ASN A 220 11.12 -15.60 -6.39
CA ASN A 220 11.36 -16.14 -7.74
C ASN A 220 10.58 -15.38 -8.80
N LEU A 221 9.28 -15.14 -8.58
CA LEU A 221 8.45 -14.42 -9.56
C LEU A 221 8.86 -12.94 -9.66
N MET A 222 9.16 -12.30 -8.52
CA MET A 222 9.66 -10.93 -8.50
C MET A 222 10.99 -10.78 -9.26
N MET A 223 11.92 -11.75 -9.14
CA MET A 223 13.19 -11.73 -9.87
C MET A 223 13.02 -11.89 -11.38
N ARG A 224 12.09 -12.74 -11.84
CA ARG A 224 11.78 -12.83 -13.28
C ARG A 224 11.39 -11.49 -13.89
N TRP A 225 10.69 -10.66 -13.11
CA TRP A 225 10.21 -9.37 -13.56
C TRP A 225 11.25 -8.27 -13.39
N LEU A 226 11.94 -8.24 -12.25
CA LEU A 226 12.67 -7.06 -11.80
C LEU A 226 14.20 -7.22 -11.80
N SER A 227 14.73 -8.43 -11.96
CA SER A 227 16.17 -8.70 -12.03
C SER A 227 16.90 -7.85 -13.09
N ARG A 228 16.23 -7.57 -14.22
CA ARG A 228 16.77 -6.69 -15.29
C ARG A 228 17.02 -5.24 -14.85
N PHE A 229 16.41 -4.82 -13.75
CA PHE A 229 16.61 -3.52 -13.11
C PHE A 229 17.64 -3.56 -11.97
N GLY A 230 18.16 -4.74 -11.62
CA GLY A 230 19.18 -4.93 -10.60
C GLY A 230 18.66 -4.79 -9.16
N VAL A 231 17.36 -4.93 -8.91
CA VAL A 231 16.84 -4.95 -7.54
C VAL A 231 17.39 -6.17 -6.79
N VAL A 232 17.74 -5.95 -5.53
CA VAL A 232 18.22 -7.00 -4.61
C VAL A 232 17.09 -7.36 -3.65
N LEU A 233 16.73 -8.65 -3.59
CA LEU A 233 15.80 -9.14 -2.58
C LEU A 233 16.53 -9.36 -1.26
N ILE A 234 15.85 -9.11 -0.15
CA ILE A 234 16.29 -9.51 1.19
C ILE A 234 15.16 -10.25 1.88
N ASN A 235 15.43 -11.48 2.34
CA ASN A 235 14.52 -12.26 3.17
C ASN A 235 15.04 -12.30 4.61
N PRO A 236 14.41 -11.58 5.56
CA PRO A 236 14.90 -11.50 6.95
C PRO A 236 14.81 -12.80 7.75
N LEU A 237 14.29 -13.89 7.16
CA LEU A 237 14.26 -15.21 7.79
C LEU A 237 15.62 -15.92 7.79
N ASP A 238 16.62 -15.47 7.01
CA ASP A 238 17.95 -16.07 7.05
C ASP A 238 18.62 -15.84 8.41
N ASP A 239 18.97 -16.94 9.08
CA ASP A 239 19.57 -16.91 10.42
C ASP A 239 20.85 -16.08 10.49
N ARG A 240 21.63 -16.01 9.40
CA ARG A 240 22.86 -15.18 9.34
C ARG A 240 22.54 -13.69 9.45
N LEU A 241 21.43 -13.22 8.87
CA LEU A 241 20.98 -11.84 9.05
C LEU A 241 20.48 -11.61 10.47
N LYS A 242 19.81 -12.59 11.06
CA LYS A 242 19.33 -12.52 12.45
C LYS A 242 20.48 -12.49 13.45
N GLU A 243 21.54 -13.25 13.23
CA GLU A 243 22.77 -13.21 14.03
C GLU A 243 23.37 -11.79 14.05
N ILE A 244 23.45 -11.14 12.88
CA ILE A 244 23.90 -9.73 12.80
C ILE A 244 22.91 -8.82 13.56
N ALA A 245 21.61 -8.98 13.35
CA ALA A 245 20.57 -8.18 14.00
C ALA A 245 20.43 -8.43 15.53
N GLY A 246 21.04 -9.49 16.06
CA GLY A 246 20.97 -9.82 17.49
C GLY A 246 21.43 -8.67 18.39
N GLU A 247 22.42 -7.91 17.95
CA GLU A 247 22.90 -6.74 18.69
C GLU A 247 21.79 -5.68 18.86
N ILE A 248 21.08 -5.34 17.78
CA ILE A 248 20.02 -4.32 17.83
C ILE A 248 18.80 -4.82 18.60
N TYR A 249 18.51 -6.12 18.55
CA TYR A 249 17.48 -6.74 19.39
C TYR A 249 17.83 -6.60 20.88
N SER A 250 19.06 -6.95 21.27
CA SER A 250 19.51 -6.84 22.66
C SER A 250 19.49 -5.41 23.17
N ARG A 251 19.90 -4.43 22.35
CA ARG A 251 19.79 -3.00 22.69
C ARG A 251 18.34 -2.57 22.91
N ALA A 252 17.42 -2.95 22.02
CA ALA A 252 16.01 -2.63 22.15
C ALA A 252 15.38 -3.24 23.41
N MET A 253 15.72 -4.49 23.73
CA MET A 253 15.18 -5.20 24.90
C MET A 253 15.77 -4.70 26.21
N THR A 254 17.04 -4.28 26.23
CA THR A 254 17.68 -3.70 27.43
C THR A 254 17.12 -2.31 27.73
N ARG A 255 16.71 -1.56 26.71
CA ARG A 255 16.11 -0.21 26.80
C ARG A 255 14.60 -0.23 26.61
N LEU A 256 13.95 -1.35 26.94
CA LEU A 256 12.52 -1.56 26.69
C LEU A 256 11.63 -0.48 27.33
N PRO A 257 11.84 -0.05 28.59
CA PRO A 257 11.01 0.99 29.20
C PRO A 257 11.06 2.32 28.42
N GLU A 258 12.25 2.75 28.00
CA GLU A 258 12.39 3.97 27.19
C GLU A 258 11.80 3.79 25.79
N PHE A 259 11.98 2.61 25.19
CA PHE A 259 11.44 2.30 23.86
C PHE A 259 9.92 2.42 23.83
N SER A 260 9.24 1.84 24.82
CA SER A 260 7.78 1.88 24.93
C SER A 260 7.26 3.26 25.32
N ASP A 261 7.96 3.98 26.20
CA ASP A 261 7.62 5.38 26.55
C ASP A 261 7.72 6.31 25.33
N HIS A 262 8.78 6.16 24.52
CA HIS A 262 8.94 6.89 23.26
C HIS A 262 7.77 6.67 22.29
N LEU A 263 7.29 5.44 22.15
CA LEU A 263 6.14 5.12 21.30
C LEU A 263 4.84 5.74 21.84
N VAL A 264 4.57 5.60 23.14
CA VAL A 264 3.36 6.13 23.78
C VAL A 264 3.32 7.66 23.66
N LYS A 265 4.45 8.34 23.90
CA LYS A 265 4.56 9.80 23.74
C LYS A 265 4.34 10.23 22.30
N ALA A 266 4.99 9.57 21.34
CA ALA A 266 4.82 9.91 19.92
C ALA A 266 3.36 9.74 19.46
N SER A 267 2.69 8.66 19.89
CA SER A 267 1.26 8.43 19.63
C SER A 267 0.39 9.55 20.23
N ALA A 268 0.62 9.91 21.49
CA ALA A 268 -0.13 10.98 22.16
C ALA A 268 0.09 12.36 21.49
N GLU A 269 1.31 12.65 21.04
CA GLU A 269 1.63 13.89 20.33
C GLU A 269 0.95 13.98 18.95
N LEU A 270 0.86 12.86 18.23
CA LEU A 270 0.11 12.78 16.96
C LEU A 270 -1.38 13.06 17.19
N GLU A 271 -1.98 12.39 18.18
CA GLU A 271 -3.38 12.55 18.54
C GLU A 271 -3.70 13.97 19.01
N ALA A 272 -2.85 14.56 19.87
CA ALA A 272 -2.97 15.95 20.30
C ALA A 272 -2.84 16.95 19.13
N SER A 273 -2.19 16.56 18.03
CA SER A 273 -2.06 17.37 16.82
C SER A 273 -3.20 17.14 15.81
N GLY A 274 -4.19 16.31 16.15
CA GLY A 274 -5.35 16.01 15.31
C GLY A 274 -5.10 14.93 14.25
N TYR A 275 -4.06 14.10 14.43
CA TYR A 275 -3.76 12.94 13.60
C TYR A 275 -4.09 11.64 14.33
N HIS A 276 -4.20 10.53 13.60
CA HIS A 276 -4.42 9.21 14.19
C HIS A 276 -3.08 8.49 14.37
N ALA A 277 -2.89 7.78 15.49
CA ALA A 277 -1.77 6.87 15.68
C ALA A 277 -2.00 5.55 14.91
N GLN A 278 -1.14 5.26 13.94
CA GLN A 278 -1.30 4.10 13.04
C GLN A 278 -1.07 2.76 13.75
N VAL A 279 -0.08 2.71 14.65
CA VAL A 279 0.24 1.54 15.47
C VAL A 279 -0.31 1.76 16.86
N PHE A 280 -1.10 0.81 17.36
CA PHE A 280 -1.56 0.84 18.74
C PHE A 280 -0.41 0.50 19.68
N THR A 281 -0.07 1.42 20.58
CA THR A 281 1.10 1.33 21.47
C THR A 281 0.67 1.51 22.92
N ASN A 282 1.28 0.76 23.84
CA ASN A 282 1.04 0.88 25.27
C ASN A 282 2.37 0.66 26.05
N PRO A 283 2.42 0.98 27.35
CA PRO A 283 3.64 0.82 28.15
C PRO A 283 4.15 -0.63 28.26
N GLU A 284 3.28 -1.63 28.07
CA GLU A 284 3.64 -3.06 28.11
C GLU A 284 4.10 -3.59 26.75
N ALA A 285 4.14 -2.75 25.71
CA ALA A 285 4.48 -3.15 24.35
C ALA A 285 5.92 -3.68 24.29
N VAL A 286 6.12 -4.78 23.56
CA VAL A 286 7.44 -5.36 23.31
C VAL A 286 7.71 -5.32 21.81
N PRO A 287 8.88 -4.81 21.37
CA PRO A 287 9.20 -4.66 19.95
C PRO A 287 9.52 -5.98 19.22
N LEU A 288 9.56 -7.09 19.94
CA LEU A 288 9.88 -8.42 19.43
C LEU A 288 8.71 -9.39 19.64
N PHE A 289 8.52 -10.27 18.68
CA PHE A 289 7.80 -11.52 18.82
C PHE A 289 8.78 -12.64 19.18
N MET A 290 8.32 -13.62 19.95
CA MET A 290 9.04 -14.86 20.21
C MET A 290 8.61 -15.93 19.20
N ILE A 291 9.57 -16.62 18.60
CA ILE A 291 9.33 -17.83 17.81
C ILE A 291 9.45 -19.02 18.75
N ASP A 292 8.32 -19.68 18.99
CA ASP A 292 8.21 -20.80 19.92
C ASP A 292 7.41 -21.92 19.24
N GLU A 293 7.99 -23.13 19.19
CA GLU A 293 7.43 -24.27 18.45
C GLU A 293 7.05 -23.95 16.98
N GLY A 294 7.81 -23.04 16.36
CA GLY A 294 7.57 -22.56 14.98
C GLY A 294 6.49 -21.49 14.84
N LYS A 295 5.83 -21.10 15.94
CA LYS A 295 4.80 -20.05 15.97
C LYS A 295 5.38 -18.71 16.40
N ARG A 296 4.98 -17.64 15.72
CA ARG A 296 5.36 -16.26 16.04
C ARG A 296 4.35 -15.63 17.00
N THR A 297 4.73 -15.54 18.26
CA THR A 297 3.83 -15.11 19.35
C THR A 297 4.22 -13.73 19.89
N ALA A 298 3.24 -12.84 20.03
CA ALA A 298 3.45 -11.51 20.58
C ALA A 298 3.82 -11.58 22.07
N MET A 299 4.74 -10.72 22.50
CA MET A 299 5.11 -10.58 23.91
C MET A 299 4.53 -9.30 24.51
N THR A 300 4.24 -9.32 25.82
CA THR A 300 4.03 -8.11 26.62
C THR A 300 4.91 -8.12 27.86
N PHE A 301 5.36 -6.95 28.32
CA PHE A 301 6.13 -6.80 29.55
C PHE A 301 5.25 -6.16 30.62
N ARG A 302 4.85 -6.95 31.62
CA ARG A 302 3.84 -6.54 32.62
C ARG A 302 4.47 -5.93 33.87
N SER A 303 3.63 -5.30 34.68
CA SER A 303 4.03 -4.65 35.94
C SER A 303 4.62 -5.58 37.00
N ASP A 304 4.48 -6.90 36.84
CA ASP A 304 5.15 -7.92 37.65
C ASP A 304 6.63 -8.13 37.29
N GLY A 305 7.13 -7.42 36.28
CA GLY A 305 8.52 -7.51 35.82
C GLY A 305 8.81 -8.70 34.92
N ARG A 306 7.77 -9.35 34.37
CA ARG A 306 7.90 -10.56 33.53
C ARG A 306 7.40 -10.33 32.10
N PHE A 307 8.00 -11.08 31.18
CA PHE A 307 7.50 -11.21 29.82
C PHE A 307 6.39 -12.26 29.75
N HIS A 308 5.31 -11.95 29.03
CA HIS A 308 4.17 -12.85 28.83
C HIS A 308 3.92 -13.09 27.35
N LEU A 309 3.65 -14.34 26.97
CA LEU A 309 3.23 -14.68 25.61
C LEU A 309 1.72 -14.51 25.46
N LYS A 310 1.31 -13.70 24.48
CA LYS A 310 -0.10 -13.47 24.18
C LYS A 310 -0.81 -14.78 23.83
N GLY A 311 -1.93 -15.05 24.49
CA GLY A 311 -2.73 -16.26 24.24
C GLY A 311 -2.25 -17.50 25.00
N SER A 312 -1.33 -17.36 25.96
CA SER A 312 -0.90 -18.47 26.83
C SER A 312 -0.64 -18.01 28.27
N ASP A 313 -0.56 -18.97 29.20
CA ASP A 313 -0.17 -18.74 30.60
C ASP A 313 1.36 -18.71 30.81
N ARG A 314 2.14 -18.79 29.73
CA ARG A 314 3.61 -18.80 29.80
C ARG A 314 4.16 -17.41 30.10
N SER A 315 5.08 -17.36 31.06
CA SER A 315 5.81 -16.15 31.41
C SER A 315 7.28 -16.44 31.70
N PHE A 316 8.13 -15.47 31.42
CA PHE A 316 9.59 -15.57 31.52
C PHE A 316 10.16 -14.42 32.34
N GLU A 317 11.27 -14.70 33.03
CA GLU A 317 12.01 -13.66 33.73
C GLU A 317 12.63 -12.68 32.72
N ALA A 318 12.71 -11.40 33.09
CA ALA A 318 13.27 -10.38 32.20
C ALA A 318 14.69 -10.72 31.73
N LYS A 319 15.53 -11.16 32.69
CA LYS A 319 16.91 -11.57 32.44
C LYS A 319 16.99 -12.77 31.48
N GLU A 320 16.12 -13.75 31.64
CA GLU A 320 16.09 -14.95 30.80
C GLU A 320 15.81 -14.62 29.34
N VAL A 321 14.84 -13.72 29.08
CA VAL A 321 14.51 -13.28 27.72
C VAL A 321 15.66 -12.49 27.12
N ILE A 322 16.25 -11.55 27.86
CA ILE A 322 17.38 -10.73 27.37
C ILE A 322 18.61 -11.60 27.05
N ASP A 323 18.93 -12.57 27.92
CA ASP A 323 20.01 -13.53 27.69
C ASP A 323 19.72 -14.40 26.45
N THR A 324 18.45 -14.78 26.25
CA THR A 324 18.03 -15.57 25.09
C THR A 324 18.05 -14.78 23.79
N VAL A 325 17.70 -13.49 23.79
CA VAL A 325 17.82 -12.61 22.61
C VAL A 325 19.26 -12.55 22.12
N SER A 326 20.21 -12.47 23.05
CA SER A 326 21.65 -12.42 22.73
C SER A 326 22.19 -13.76 22.24
N ARG A 327 21.68 -14.89 22.78
CA ARG A 327 22.15 -16.25 22.45
C ARG A 327 21.47 -16.85 21.23
N CYS A 328 20.22 -16.50 20.97
CA CYS A 328 19.41 -16.99 19.86
C CYS A 328 18.58 -15.84 19.26
N PRO A 329 19.18 -14.93 18.49
CA PRO A 329 18.43 -13.91 17.76
C PRO A 329 17.38 -14.50 16.81
N ALA A 330 17.67 -15.69 16.25
CA ALA A 330 16.76 -16.45 15.39
C ALA A 330 15.43 -16.84 16.06
N CYS A 331 15.43 -16.97 17.38
CA CYS A 331 14.25 -17.23 18.19
C CYS A 331 13.31 -16.01 18.30
N PHE A 332 13.65 -14.88 17.67
CA PHE A 332 12.86 -13.66 17.68
C PHE A 332 12.64 -13.11 16.28
N SER A 333 11.65 -12.24 16.16
CA SER A 333 11.41 -11.41 14.98
C SER A 333 10.85 -10.05 15.40
N PRO A 334 11.24 -8.96 14.72
CA PRO A 334 10.76 -7.64 15.06
C PRO A 334 9.28 -7.45 14.67
N ASN A 335 8.58 -6.62 15.42
CA ASN A 335 7.28 -6.11 15.02
C ASN A 335 7.42 -4.87 14.11
N VAL A 336 6.30 -4.27 13.73
CA VAL A 336 6.27 -3.08 12.86
C VAL A 336 7.06 -1.89 13.40
N THR A 337 7.25 -1.76 14.73
CA THR A 337 7.94 -0.61 15.33
C THR A 337 9.46 -0.76 15.39
N LEU A 338 9.97 -1.99 15.39
CA LEU A 338 11.41 -2.26 15.41
C LEU A 338 11.96 -2.70 14.04
N ARG A 339 11.14 -3.30 13.17
CA ARG A 339 11.57 -3.82 11.87
C ARG A 339 12.30 -2.76 11.01
N PRO A 340 11.82 -1.50 10.88
CA PRO A 340 12.56 -0.48 10.14
C PRO A 340 13.95 -0.20 10.72
N ILE A 341 14.08 -0.16 12.05
CA ILE A 341 15.37 0.10 12.71
C ILE A 341 16.34 -1.07 12.50
N VAL A 342 15.83 -2.31 12.47
CA VAL A 342 16.62 -3.52 12.18
C VAL A 342 17.11 -3.52 10.75
N GLN A 343 16.23 -3.18 9.80
CA GLN A 343 16.60 -2.99 8.41
C GLN A 343 17.74 -1.96 8.28
N ASP A 344 17.65 -0.84 8.99
CA ASP A 344 18.64 0.25 8.90
C ASP A 344 19.86 0.03 9.81
N PHE A 345 19.86 -1.03 10.61
CA PHE A 345 21.03 -1.57 11.28
C PHE A 345 21.81 -2.49 10.33
N LEU A 346 21.11 -3.33 9.57
CA LEU A 346 21.70 -4.22 8.56
C LEU A 346 22.22 -3.45 7.35
N LEU A 347 21.54 -2.37 6.95
CA LEU A 347 21.74 -1.71 5.67
C LEU A 347 21.98 -0.20 5.84
N PRO A 348 22.85 0.41 5.01
CA PRO A 348 23.05 1.86 4.96
C PRO A 348 21.89 2.55 4.22
N THR A 349 20.69 2.47 4.78
CA THR A 349 19.46 2.95 4.15
C THR A 349 19.43 4.47 4.10
N LEU A 350 19.44 5.02 2.89
CA LEU A 350 19.26 6.45 2.64
C LEU A 350 17.78 6.82 2.58
N ALA A 351 16.97 6.01 1.89
CA ALA A 351 15.55 6.27 1.74
C ALA A 351 14.72 4.99 1.84
N TYR A 352 13.57 5.10 2.51
CA TYR A 352 12.53 4.09 2.61
C TYR A 352 11.35 4.49 1.73
N ILE A 353 11.03 3.69 0.71
CA ILE A 353 9.87 3.92 -0.14
C ILE A 353 8.64 3.25 0.49
N GLY A 354 7.71 4.08 0.99
CA GLY A 354 6.53 3.64 1.73
C GLY A 354 5.21 4.08 1.11
N GLY A 355 4.13 3.34 1.43
CA GLY A 355 2.76 3.78 1.22
C GLY A 355 2.20 4.61 2.39
N PRO A 356 0.91 4.99 2.34
CA PRO A 356 0.28 5.84 3.35
C PRO A 356 0.42 5.33 4.79
N SER A 357 0.15 4.03 5.01
CA SER A 357 0.23 3.41 6.34
C SER A 357 1.67 3.36 6.86
N GLU A 358 2.65 3.21 5.97
CA GLU A 358 4.06 3.16 6.37
C GLU A 358 4.57 4.53 6.78
N ILE A 359 4.27 5.54 5.97
CA ILE A 359 4.55 6.94 6.33
C ILE A 359 3.89 7.28 7.68
N ALA A 360 2.68 6.81 7.93
CA ALA A 360 2.00 7.06 9.19
C ALA A 360 2.70 6.44 10.41
N TYR A 361 3.16 5.17 10.36
CA TYR A 361 3.85 4.59 11.51
C TYR A 361 5.29 5.11 11.67
N PHE A 362 5.95 5.56 10.60
CA PHE A 362 7.29 6.17 10.71
C PHE A 362 7.28 7.39 11.64
N ALA A 363 6.19 8.16 11.65
CA ALA A 363 5.99 9.27 12.59
C ALA A 363 6.03 8.84 14.07
N GLN A 364 5.69 7.58 14.38
CA GLN A 364 5.65 7.07 15.75
C GLN A 364 7.01 6.54 16.24
N ILE A 365 7.89 6.12 15.32
CA ILE A 365 9.12 5.39 15.69
C ILE A 365 10.39 6.26 15.66
N ARG A 366 10.30 7.51 15.22
CA ARG A 366 11.44 8.43 15.06
C ARG A 366 12.32 8.53 16.31
N SER A 367 11.73 8.69 17.48
CA SER A 367 12.44 8.79 18.76
C SER A 367 13.22 7.50 19.09
N ASN A 368 12.76 6.35 18.61
CA ASN A 368 13.42 5.06 18.82
C ASN A 368 14.64 4.84 17.92
N TYR A 369 14.75 5.51 16.78
CA TYR A 369 16.02 5.53 16.03
C TYR A 369 17.14 6.14 16.86
N SER A 370 16.88 7.28 17.51
CA SER A 370 17.86 7.94 18.37
C SER A 370 18.17 7.11 19.63
N LEU A 371 17.16 6.43 20.20
CA LEU A 371 17.36 5.50 21.31
C LEU A 371 18.30 4.35 20.96
N LEU A 372 18.31 3.90 19.72
CA LEU A 372 19.10 2.75 19.28
C LEU A 372 20.33 3.14 18.46
N ASP A 373 20.74 4.40 18.54
CA ASP A 373 21.91 4.97 17.85
C ASP A 373 21.89 4.75 16.33
N ARG A 374 20.68 4.80 15.74
CA ARG A 374 20.45 4.66 14.29
C ARG A 374 19.98 5.96 13.68
N ILE A 375 20.36 6.17 12.42
CA ILE A 375 19.84 7.27 11.62
C ILE A 375 18.61 6.77 10.89
N GLU A 376 17.49 7.45 11.12
CA GLU A 376 16.25 7.23 10.37
C GLU A 376 16.46 7.50 8.87
N PRO A 377 15.90 6.71 7.95
CA PRO A 377 15.99 6.97 6.52
C PRO A 377 15.06 8.12 6.13
N ALA A 378 15.28 8.72 4.97
CA ALA A 378 14.26 9.59 4.38
C ALA A 378 13.06 8.71 3.96
N VAL A 379 11.91 8.89 4.59
CA VAL A 379 10.69 8.23 4.16
C VAL A 379 10.22 8.92 2.89
N PHE A 380 9.98 8.19 1.81
CA PHE A 380 9.58 8.72 0.51
C PHE A 380 8.30 8.01 0.04
N PRO A 381 7.31 8.73 -0.50
CA PRO A 381 6.09 8.09 -0.99
C PRO A 381 6.38 7.26 -2.25
N ARG A 382 5.86 6.03 -2.27
CA ARG A 382 5.85 5.23 -3.50
C ARG A 382 5.04 5.91 -4.60
N ALA A 383 5.36 5.63 -5.86
CA ALA A 383 4.47 5.97 -6.95
C ALA A 383 3.11 5.25 -6.80
N SER A 384 2.06 5.91 -7.30
CA SER A 384 0.69 5.42 -7.21
C SER A 384 -0.03 5.60 -8.54
N PHE A 385 -0.63 4.52 -9.04
CA PHE A 385 -1.22 4.50 -10.38
C PHE A 385 -2.57 3.79 -10.41
N THR A 386 -3.46 4.28 -11.27
CA THR A 386 -4.52 3.47 -11.88
C THR A 386 -4.13 3.21 -13.33
N LEU A 387 -3.98 1.94 -13.67
CA LEU A 387 -3.72 1.48 -15.03
C LEU A 387 -5.03 1.51 -15.82
N MET A 388 -5.13 2.46 -16.74
CA MET A 388 -6.33 2.81 -17.47
C MET A 388 -6.36 2.16 -18.84
N GLU A 389 -7.04 1.02 -18.94
CA GLU A 389 -7.25 0.33 -20.22
C GLU A 389 -8.12 1.16 -21.18
N LYS A 390 -7.83 1.09 -22.50
CA LYS A 390 -8.62 1.78 -23.55
C LYS A 390 -10.12 1.54 -23.44
N ARG A 391 -10.53 0.31 -23.10
CA ARG A 391 -11.96 -0.06 -22.93
C ARG A 391 -12.61 0.66 -21.74
N MET A 392 -11.87 0.82 -20.64
CA MET A 392 -12.38 1.49 -19.44
C MET A 392 -12.43 3.00 -19.64
N ALA A 393 -11.41 3.58 -20.29
CA ALA A 393 -11.42 4.98 -20.70
C ALA A 393 -12.60 5.30 -21.64
N LYS A 394 -12.89 4.42 -22.61
CA LYS A 394 -14.08 4.55 -23.48
C LYS A 394 -15.38 4.49 -22.69
N SER A 395 -15.50 3.58 -21.72
CA SER A 395 -16.69 3.49 -20.86
C SER A 395 -16.87 4.73 -19.99
N LEU A 396 -15.80 5.23 -19.36
CA LEU A 396 -15.84 6.50 -18.62
C LEU A 396 -16.34 7.64 -19.51
N ASN A 397 -15.76 7.80 -20.71
CA ASN A 397 -16.17 8.84 -21.64
C ASN A 397 -17.62 8.67 -22.11
N LYS A 398 -18.05 7.45 -22.43
CA LYS A 398 -19.42 7.14 -22.84
C LYS A 398 -20.45 7.59 -21.79
N PHE A 399 -20.13 7.37 -20.51
CA PHE A 399 -21.01 7.72 -19.40
C PHE A 399 -20.71 9.12 -18.82
N ASN A 400 -19.81 9.87 -19.46
CA ASN A 400 -19.32 11.16 -18.98
C ASN A 400 -18.88 11.11 -17.50
N LEU A 401 -18.17 10.04 -17.10
CA LEU A 401 -17.67 9.80 -15.76
C LEU A 401 -16.17 10.12 -15.66
N GLN A 402 -15.75 10.54 -14.47
CA GLN A 402 -14.35 10.63 -14.05
C GLN A 402 -14.06 9.52 -13.03
N LEU A 403 -12.79 9.17 -12.82
CA LEU A 403 -12.42 8.15 -11.83
C LEU A 403 -12.96 8.49 -10.43
N LYS A 404 -12.91 9.77 -10.03
CA LYS A 404 -13.43 10.23 -8.74
C LYS A 404 -14.92 9.99 -8.54
N ASP A 405 -15.71 9.94 -9.63
CA ASP A 405 -17.14 9.64 -9.53
C ASP A 405 -17.35 8.19 -9.06
N LEU A 406 -16.40 7.28 -9.37
CA LEU A 406 -16.47 5.87 -8.98
C LEU A 406 -16.33 5.64 -7.47
N PHE A 407 -15.79 6.62 -6.74
CA PHE A 407 -15.58 6.53 -5.30
C PHE A 407 -16.88 6.45 -4.50
N GLY A 408 -18.00 6.92 -5.07
CA GLY A 408 -19.34 6.78 -4.49
C GLY A 408 -19.89 5.35 -4.52
N GLY A 409 -19.25 4.43 -5.27
CA GLY A 409 -19.71 3.07 -5.47
C GLY A 409 -20.87 2.96 -6.46
N GLN A 410 -21.32 1.73 -6.70
CA GLN A 410 -22.24 1.38 -7.79
C GLN A 410 -23.54 2.20 -7.78
N GLU A 411 -24.20 2.30 -6.62
CA GLU A 411 -25.47 3.02 -6.52
C GLU A 411 -25.33 4.51 -6.85
N GLU A 412 -24.27 5.16 -6.36
CA GLU A 412 -24.06 6.58 -6.59
C GLU A 412 -23.62 6.86 -8.04
N VAL A 413 -22.74 6.02 -8.58
CA VAL A 413 -22.35 6.10 -10.00
C VAL A 413 -23.56 5.92 -10.91
N ALA A 414 -24.46 4.97 -10.60
CA ALA A 414 -25.66 4.77 -11.40
C ALA A 414 -26.59 5.99 -11.40
N LYS A 415 -26.72 6.69 -10.27
CA LYS A 415 -27.46 7.97 -10.21
C LYS A 415 -26.79 9.04 -11.06
N ILE A 416 -25.47 9.20 -10.94
CA ILE A 416 -24.68 10.16 -11.73
C ILE A 416 -24.88 9.91 -13.24
N VAL A 417 -24.82 8.64 -13.67
CA VAL A 417 -25.00 8.28 -15.08
C VAL A 417 -26.42 8.56 -15.56
N VAL A 418 -27.43 8.25 -14.76
CA VAL A 418 -28.82 8.55 -15.13
C VAL A 418 -29.07 10.05 -15.18
N GLU A 419 -28.53 10.83 -14.23
CA GLU A 419 -28.61 12.30 -14.23
C GLU A 419 -27.94 12.91 -15.46
N ARG A 420 -26.70 12.50 -15.75
CA ARG A 420 -25.93 12.99 -16.91
C ARG A 420 -26.47 12.47 -18.24
N GLY A 421 -27.15 11.33 -18.23
CA GLY A 421 -27.79 10.68 -19.38
C GLY A 421 -29.29 10.93 -19.51
N LEU A 422 -29.86 11.84 -18.71
CA LEU A 422 -31.23 12.30 -18.92
C LEU A 422 -31.36 12.79 -20.37
N ASP A 423 -32.44 12.38 -21.03
CA ASP A 423 -32.79 12.99 -22.31
C ASP A 423 -32.88 14.50 -22.08
N GLN A 424 -32.17 15.27 -22.90
CA GLN A 424 -32.10 16.72 -22.79
C GLN A 424 -33.50 17.31 -22.67
N ASN A 425 -34.49 16.71 -23.33
CA ASN A 425 -35.89 17.13 -23.26
C ASN A 425 -36.50 16.99 -21.86
N ILE A 426 -36.30 15.86 -21.17
CA ILE A 426 -36.85 15.64 -19.82
C ILE A 426 -36.09 16.46 -18.78
N ALA A 427 -34.76 16.56 -18.90
CA ALA A 427 -33.96 17.43 -18.03
C ALA A 427 -34.40 18.89 -18.17
N ASN A 428 -34.52 19.38 -19.41
CA ASN A 428 -35.01 20.72 -19.69
C ASN A 428 -36.44 20.93 -19.17
N GLN A 429 -37.32 19.91 -19.22
CA GLN A 429 -38.67 20.02 -18.65
C GLN A 429 -38.67 20.20 -17.13
N PHE A 430 -37.82 19.48 -16.40
CA PHE A 430 -37.67 19.69 -14.96
C PHE A 430 -37.10 21.08 -14.66
N ASP A 431 -36.03 21.47 -15.35
CA ASP A 431 -35.37 22.77 -15.15
C ASP A 431 -36.30 23.94 -15.52
N GLU A 432 -37.05 23.82 -16.62
CA GLU A 432 -38.05 24.80 -17.06
C GLU A 432 -39.22 24.88 -16.08
N THR A 433 -39.68 23.74 -15.55
CA THR A 433 -40.75 23.70 -14.54
C THR A 433 -40.31 24.42 -13.27
N GLU A 434 -39.10 24.15 -12.77
CA GLU A 434 -38.54 24.82 -11.59
C GLU A 434 -38.43 26.33 -11.83
N ARG A 435 -37.90 26.75 -13.00
CA ARG A 435 -37.76 28.17 -13.37
C ARG A 435 -39.12 28.88 -13.44
N ILE A 436 -40.09 28.31 -14.15
CA ILE A 436 -41.44 28.90 -14.28
C ILE A 436 -42.09 29.02 -12.90
N PHE A 437 -41.96 27.98 -12.07
CA PHE A 437 -42.53 27.98 -10.73
C PHE A 437 -41.92 29.11 -9.86
N ASP A 438 -40.59 29.25 -9.88
CA ASP A 438 -39.90 30.31 -9.17
C ASP A 438 -40.32 31.71 -9.64
N GLU A 439 -40.41 31.93 -10.95
CA GLU A 439 -40.87 33.20 -11.51
C GLU A 439 -42.30 33.57 -11.08
N GLN A 440 -43.22 32.60 -11.03
CA GLN A 440 -44.60 32.86 -10.62
C GLN A 440 -44.72 33.11 -9.11
N ILE A 441 -43.95 32.40 -8.29
CA ILE A 441 -43.93 32.61 -6.84
C ILE A 441 -43.35 33.99 -6.50
N GLU A 442 -42.26 34.42 -7.13
CA GLU A 442 -41.72 35.76 -6.89
C GLU A 442 -42.67 36.87 -7.35
N LYS A 443 -43.37 36.70 -8.49
CA LYS A 443 -44.43 37.64 -8.91
C LYS A 443 -45.56 37.75 -7.87
N LEU A 444 -46.00 36.60 -7.34
CA LEU A 444 -47.04 36.57 -6.32
C LEU A 444 -46.56 37.21 -5.01
N LYS A 445 -45.33 36.93 -4.60
CA LYS A 445 -44.68 37.52 -3.43
C LYS A 445 -44.61 39.05 -3.52
N MET A 446 -44.21 39.59 -4.67
CA MET A 446 -44.18 41.04 -4.89
C MET A 446 -45.57 41.68 -4.71
N SER A 447 -46.61 41.04 -5.24
CA SER A 447 -48.00 41.52 -5.10
C SER A 447 -48.52 41.43 -3.66
N LEU A 448 -48.15 40.37 -2.93
CA LEU A 448 -48.58 40.16 -1.54
C LEU A 448 -47.83 41.04 -0.54
N THR A 449 -46.57 41.38 -0.83
CA THR A 449 -45.75 42.24 0.06
C THR A 449 -46.39 43.61 0.26
N SER A 450 -47.07 44.15 -0.76
CA SER A 450 -47.81 45.42 -0.64
C SER A 450 -49.12 45.33 0.14
N VAL A 451 -49.62 44.12 0.41
CA VAL A 451 -50.89 43.88 1.13
C VAL A 451 -50.63 43.49 2.59
N ASP A 452 -49.79 42.48 2.81
CA ASP A 452 -49.39 42.00 4.14
C ASP A 452 -48.02 41.28 4.07
N PRO A 453 -46.96 41.81 4.72
CA PRO A 453 -45.64 41.18 4.75
C PRO A 453 -45.64 39.75 5.33
N THR A 454 -46.55 39.43 6.24
CA THR A 454 -46.63 38.09 6.87
C THR A 454 -47.09 37.02 5.87
N LEU A 455 -47.94 37.39 4.90
CA LEU A 455 -48.34 36.50 3.81
C LEU A 455 -47.19 36.22 2.83
N ALA A 456 -46.31 37.20 2.61
CA ALA A 456 -45.11 37.04 1.79
C ALA A 456 -44.10 36.06 2.43
N GLU A 457 -43.95 36.08 3.76
CA GLU A 457 -43.14 35.09 4.49
C GLU A 457 -43.75 33.68 4.42
N ALA A 458 -45.07 33.54 4.59
CA ALA A 458 -45.74 32.25 4.46
C ALA A 458 -45.54 31.64 3.05
N LEU A 459 -45.53 32.48 2.01
CA LEU A 459 -45.29 32.05 0.63
C LEU A 459 -43.86 31.53 0.43
N LYS A 460 -42.85 32.10 1.12
CA LYS A 460 -41.47 31.60 1.09
C LYS A 460 -41.38 30.17 1.62
N GLY A 461 -42.03 29.87 2.75
CA GLY A 461 -42.09 28.52 3.29
C GLY A 461 -42.82 27.54 2.36
N GLY A 462 -43.86 28.01 1.65
CA GLY A 462 -44.54 27.23 0.61
C GLY A 462 -43.64 26.92 -0.59
N ARG A 463 -42.86 27.91 -1.06
CA ARG A 463 -41.89 27.77 -2.15
C ARG A 463 -40.88 26.66 -1.86
N GLU A 464 -40.24 26.73 -0.70
CA GLU A 464 -39.22 25.76 -0.29
C GLU A 464 -39.77 24.33 -0.28
N LYS A 465 -41.00 24.14 0.22
CA LYS A 465 -41.67 22.83 0.20
C LYS A 465 -41.95 22.31 -1.20
N ILE A 466 -42.38 23.17 -2.13
CA ILE A 466 -42.72 22.74 -3.49
C ILE A 466 -41.45 22.40 -4.28
N LEU A 467 -40.41 23.23 -4.20
CA LEU A 467 -39.11 22.92 -4.79
C LEU A 467 -38.53 21.62 -4.21
N TYR A 468 -38.67 21.40 -2.90
CA TYR A 468 -38.28 20.15 -2.27
C TYR A 468 -39.05 18.94 -2.84
N GLN A 469 -40.35 19.06 -3.09
CA GLN A 469 -41.13 17.97 -3.70
C GLN A 469 -40.76 17.72 -5.17
N LEU A 470 -40.51 18.77 -5.96
CA LEU A 470 -40.03 18.65 -7.34
C LEU A 470 -38.67 17.95 -7.38
N HIS A 471 -37.75 18.36 -6.50
CA HIS A 471 -36.45 17.71 -6.35
C HIS A 471 -36.61 16.23 -5.98
N ASN A 472 -37.43 15.89 -4.99
CA ASN A 472 -37.70 14.50 -4.63
C ASN A 472 -38.29 13.69 -5.78
N LEU A 473 -39.16 14.29 -6.60
CA LEU A 473 -39.73 13.63 -7.77
C LEU A 473 -38.65 13.35 -8.83
N ARG A 474 -37.77 14.32 -9.10
CA ARG A 474 -36.60 14.15 -9.98
C ARG A 474 -35.72 13.01 -9.49
N THR A 475 -35.39 12.99 -8.20
CA THR A 475 -34.60 11.93 -7.56
C THR A 475 -35.28 10.56 -7.68
N ARG A 476 -36.61 10.47 -7.46
CA ARG A 476 -37.36 9.22 -7.63
C ARG A 476 -37.38 8.74 -9.09
N PHE A 477 -37.50 9.66 -10.04
CA PHE A 477 -37.44 9.35 -11.46
C PHE A 477 -36.07 8.75 -11.85
N ILE A 478 -34.99 9.40 -11.41
CA ILE A 478 -33.60 8.96 -11.61
C ILE A 478 -33.40 7.55 -11.02
N ASN A 479 -33.81 7.35 -9.76
CA ASN A 479 -33.68 6.06 -9.08
C ASN A 479 -34.46 4.93 -9.77
N ASN A 480 -35.68 5.21 -10.25
CA ASN A 480 -36.50 4.20 -10.94
C ASN A 480 -35.94 3.84 -12.31
N ARG A 481 -35.32 4.80 -13.02
CA ARG A 481 -34.70 4.55 -14.32
C ARG A 481 -33.38 3.78 -14.17
N SER A 482 -32.55 4.14 -13.19
CA SER A 482 -31.32 3.42 -12.84
C SER A 482 -31.59 1.93 -12.58
N LYS A 483 -32.66 1.60 -11.84
CA LYS A 483 -33.05 0.21 -11.55
C LYS A 483 -33.52 -0.60 -12.76
N ARG A 484 -33.91 0.04 -13.86
CA ARG A 484 -34.49 -0.63 -15.04
C ARG A 484 -33.49 -0.91 -16.16
N ASP A 485 -32.31 -0.29 -16.14
CA ASP A 485 -31.29 -0.48 -17.16
C ASP A 485 -30.20 -1.47 -16.69
N GLU A 486 -30.53 -2.76 -16.80
CA GLU A 486 -29.63 -3.85 -16.41
C GLU A 486 -28.32 -3.84 -17.22
N THR A 487 -28.36 -3.42 -18.49
CA THR A 487 -27.17 -3.41 -19.36
C THR A 487 -26.19 -2.34 -18.93
N THR A 488 -26.68 -1.12 -18.63
CA THR A 488 -25.84 -0.05 -18.07
C THR A 488 -25.32 -0.45 -16.70
N GLY A 489 -26.15 -1.04 -15.83
CA GLY A 489 -25.73 -1.56 -14.52
C GLY A 489 -24.54 -2.52 -14.64
N GLN A 490 -24.63 -3.54 -15.50
CA GLN A 490 -23.53 -4.47 -15.73
C GLN A 490 -22.25 -3.80 -16.28
N GLN A 491 -22.37 -2.76 -17.12
CA GLN A 491 -21.21 -2.01 -17.62
C GLN A 491 -20.53 -1.21 -16.50
N LEU A 492 -21.31 -0.61 -15.60
CA LEU A 492 -20.79 0.11 -14.44
C LEU A 492 -20.13 -0.84 -13.45
N ASP A 493 -20.68 -2.04 -13.25
CA ASP A 493 -20.11 -3.05 -12.36
C ASP A 493 -18.73 -3.50 -12.82
N LYS A 494 -18.57 -3.76 -14.13
CA LYS A 494 -17.28 -4.09 -14.72
C LYS A 494 -16.28 -2.94 -14.60
N LEU A 495 -16.76 -1.70 -14.78
CA LEU A 495 -15.91 -0.51 -14.67
C LEU A 495 -15.41 -0.31 -13.23
N ILE A 496 -16.29 -0.44 -12.24
CA ILE A 496 -15.95 -0.32 -10.82
C ILE A 496 -15.05 -1.48 -10.40
N SER A 497 -15.37 -2.72 -10.79
CA SER A 497 -14.54 -3.90 -10.51
C SER A 497 -13.12 -3.73 -11.03
N ALA A 498 -12.93 -3.05 -12.16
CA ALA A 498 -11.62 -2.84 -12.76
C ALA A 498 -10.87 -1.62 -12.22
N LEU A 499 -11.55 -0.55 -11.78
CA LEU A 499 -10.89 0.73 -11.43
C LEU A 499 -10.97 1.10 -9.94
N TYR A 500 -12.01 0.65 -9.24
CA TYR A 500 -12.22 0.88 -7.81
C TYR A 500 -12.81 -0.36 -7.10
N PRO A 501 -12.19 -1.55 -7.26
CA PRO A 501 -12.64 -2.79 -6.64
C PRO A 501 -12.70 -2.67 -5.12
N ASN A 502 -13.66 -3.33 -4.49
CA ASN A 502 -13.82 -3.40 -3.02
C ASN A 502 -13.79 -2.03 -2.29
N LYS A 503 -14.17 -0.95 -2.99
CA LYS A 503 -14.06 0.44 -2.52
C LYS A 503 -12.63 0.84 -2.13
N ASN A 504 -11.65 0.31 -2.85
CA ASN A 504 -10.23 0.61 -2.71
C ASN A 504 -9.64 0.96 -4.09
N LEU A 505 -8.48 1.63 -4.08
CA LEU A 505 -7.76 1.92 -5.32
C LEU A 505 -7.36 0.61 -6.02
N GLN A 506 -7.42 0.62 -7.36
CA GLN A 506 -7.03 -0.51 -8.21
C GLN A 506 -5.70 -1.14 -7.78
N GLU A 507 -4.71 -0.30 -7.48
CA GLU A 507 -3.37 -0.75 -7.12
C GLU A 507 -3.29 -1.55 -5.81
N ARG A 508 -4.33 -1.51 -4.97
CA ARG A 508 -4.41 -2.21 -3.68
C ARG A 508 -5.09 -3.56 -3.74
N GLU A 509 -5.79 -3.85 -4.84
CA GLU A 509 -6.63 -5.03 -4.98
C GLU A 509 -6.16 -5.90 -6.13
N ILE A 510 -5.97 -5.30 -7.32
CA ILE A 510 -5.71 -6.07 -8.55
C ILE A 510 -4.26 -6.51 -8.59
N ASN A 511 -4.04 -7.75 -9.03
CA ASN A 511 -2.73 -8.33 -9.28
C ASN A 511 -2.11 -7.86 -10.61
N MET A 512 -0.78 -7.76 -10.66
CA MET A 512 -0.04 -7.40 -11.88
C MET A 512 -0.24 -8.40 -13.04
N LEU A 513 -0.42 -9.70 -12.75
CA LEU A 513 -0.63 -10.75 -13.75
C LEU A 513 -1.82 -10.49 -14.67
N TYR A 514 -2.88 -9.86 -14.15
CA TYR A 514 -4.01 -9.43 -14.97
C TYR A 514 -3.55 -8.52 -16.12
N PHE A 515 -2.68 -7.54 -15.83
CA PHE A 515 -2.20 -6.61 -16.84
C PHE A 515 -1.12 -7.23 -17.72
N LEU A 516 -0.20 -8.02 -17.17
CA LEU A 516 0.84 -8.71 -17.96
C LEU A 516 0.24 -9.68 -18.96
N SER A 517 -0.84 -10.38 -18.60
CA SER A 517 -1.58 -11.25 -19.52
C SER A 517 -2.17 -10.51 -20.72
N ARG A 518 -2.35 -9.18 -20.65
CA ARG A 518 -2.99 -8.38 -21.72
C ARG A 518 -2.03 -7.48 -22.48
N TYR A 519 -1.01 -6.98 -21.80
CA TYR A 519 -0.12 -5.93 -22.31
C TYR A 519 1.35 -6.35 -22.37
N GLY A 520 1.67 -7.58 -21.94
CA GLY A 520 3.03 -8.10 -21.96
C GLY A 520 3.94 -7.47 -20.90
N TYR A 521 5.20 -7.88 -20.91
CA TYR A 521 6.19 -7.54 -19.87
C TYR A 521 6.79 -6.15 -20.05
N ASP A 522 6.69 -5.57 -21.25
CA ASP A 522 7.08 -4.18 -21.56
C ASP A 522 6.25 -3.17 -20.74
N LEU A 523 5.08 -3.58 -20.23
CA LEU A 523 4.30 -2.75 -19.31
C LEU A 523 5.10 -2.35 -18.07
N ILE A 524 5.97 -3.23 -17.57
CA ILE A 524 6.80 -2.94 -16.39
C ILE A 524 7.78 -1.80 -16.70
N ASP A 525 8.38 -1.79 -17.89
CA ASP A 525 9.28 -0.72 -18.34
C ASP A 525 8.49 0.59 -18.53
N ARG A 526 7.28 0.52 -19.12
CA ARG A 526 6.40 1.70 -19.23
C ARG A 526 6.04 2.29 -17.87
N ILE A 527 5.73 1.46 -16.88
CA ILE A 527 5.45 1.93 -15.50
C ILE A 527 6.71 2.57 -14.92
N TYR A 528 7.87 1.95 -15.09
CA TYR A 528 9.16 2.49 -14.63
C TYR A 528 9.45 3.87 -15.23
N ASP A 529 9.18 4.06 -16.52
CA ASP A 529 9.42 5.32 -17.22
C ASP A 529 8.50 6.44 -16.74
N GLU A 530 7.26 6.12 -16.37
CA GLU A 530 6.22 7.06 -15.93
C GLU A 530 6.29 7.44 -14.44
N ILE A 531 7.14 6.75 -13.66
CA ILE A 531 7.48 7.16 -12.30
C ILE A 531 8.22 8.50 -12.35
N ASP A 532 7.56 9.53 -11.82
CA ASP A 532 8.15 10.84 -11.56
C ASP A 532 8.38 10.97 -10.07
N LEU A 533 9.66 11.09 -9.68
CA LEU A 533 10.06 11.18 -8.29
C LEU A 533 9.62 12.49 -7.62
N ASN A 534 9.27 13.53 -8.38
CA ASN A 534 8.80 14.81 -7.83
C ASN A 534 7.28 14.94 -7.74
N ALA A 535 6.53 13.99 -8.33
CA ALA A 535 5.07 14.02 -8.35
C ALA A 535 4.49 12.91 -7.47
N HIS A 536 3.76 13.30 -6.43
CA HIS A 536 3.23 12.38 -5.42
C HIS A 536 1.71 12.16 -5.48
N ASP A 537 1.04 12.73 -6.48
CA ASP A 537 -0.38 12.50 -6.74
C ASP A 537 -0.63 11.10 -7.34
N HIS A 538 -1.85 10.58 -7.17
CA HIS A 538 -2.26 9.32 -7.79
C HIS A 538 -2.45 9.51 -9.29
N LYS A 539 -1.61 8.86 -10.12
CA LYS A 539 -1.59 9.06 -11.58
C LYS A 539 -2.52 8.10 -12.33
N LEU A 540 -3.07 8.54 -13.45
CA LEU A 540 -3.81 7.69 -14.40
C LEU A 540 -2.89 7.34 -15.58
N LEU A 541 -2.46 6.08 -15.64
CA LEU A 541 -1.56 5.58 -16.67
C LEU A 541 -2.36 4.90 -17.79
N TYR A 542 -2.51 5.55 -18.94
CA TYR A 542 -3.29 5.02 -20.06
C TYR A 542 -2.50 3.96 -20.85
N LEU A 543 -3.10 2.76 -21.01
CA LEU A 543 -2.45 1.58 -21.59
C LEU A 543 -2.56 1.46 -23.11
#